data_AF-A0A139XX98-F1
#
_entry.id   AF-A0A139XX98-F1
#
_cell.length_a   1.000
_cell.length_b   1.000
_cell.length_c   1.000
_cell.angle_alpha   90.00
_cell.angle_beta   90.00
_cell.angle_gamma   90.00
#
_symmetry.space_group_name_H-M   'P 1'
#
loop_
_entity.id
_entity.type
_entity.pdbx_description
1 polymer ?
#
loop_
_entity_poly.entity_id
_entity_poly.type
_entity_poly.pdbx_seq_one_letter_code
_entity_poly.pdbx_strand_id
1 'polypeptide(L)'
;LVFYAHFPDLLLVQRTPHSPGFFAALKKLYRVVMDGIEEATTGKCDLLLFNSRFTEQTFRRTFPSLRFPPHTVLYPPVDTAGADAFRRRFSRDACIASLKALPEFKNFDFSVPFVFSLNRYEKKKDLPLAIHAVAHARRHDAAGAPLNLVMAGGFCSQLPENGEVFADLLRLARMQSELDVLWPAAASEQGSSGASEITERTQVLFLKNISEETRQSLMALALCLVYTPFEEHFGMVPLEANALGCPVVASNSGGPRESILHGKTRKGVAAARSSLALHSEMRPGISVRTRRG
;
A
#
# COMPACT_ATOMS: atom_id res chain seq x y z
N LEU A 1 -28.24 -7.84 17.80
CA LEU A 1 -26.76 -7.75 17.80
C LEU A 1 -26.25 -7.95 16.38
N VAL A 2 -25.69 -6.88 15.79
CA VAL A 2 -25.00 -6.94 14.50
C VAL A 2 -23.50 -7.05 14.78
N PHE A 3 -22.82 -8.03 14.19
CA PHE A 3 -21.37 -8.18 14.32
C PHE A 3 -20.69 -7.82 13.00
N TYR A 4 -19.83 -6.79 13.02
CA TYR A 4 -19.05 -6.39 11.86
C TYR A 4 -17.66 -7.04 11.90
N ALA A 5 -17.56 -8.20 11.26
CA ALA A 5 -16.35 -8.98 11.13
C ALA A 5 -15.36 -8.31 10.16
N HIS A 6 -14.20 -7.97 10.71
CA HIS A 6 -12.99 -7.75 9.93
C HIS A 6 -12.32 -9.11 9.71
N PHE A 7 -11.00 -9.20 9.67
CA PHE A 7 -10.29 -10.47 9.51
C PHE A 7 -10.21 -11.25 10.84
N PRO A 8 -10.20 -12.60 10.81
CA PRO A 8 -10.22 -13.38 12.05
C PRO A 8 -9.02 -13.08 12.94
N ASP A 9 -9.26 -12.79 14.21
CA ASP A 9 -8.19 -12.51 15.18
C ASP A 9 -7.29 -13.74 15.37
N LEU A 10 -7.84 -14.95 15.21
CA LEU A 10 -7.10 -16.21 15.18
C LEU A 10 -5.91 -16.20 14.21
N LEU A 11 -6.04 -15.50 13.08
CA LEU A 11 -5.01 -15.44 12.04
C LEU A 11 -4.07 -14.23 12.20
N LEU A 12 -4.42 -13.25 13.04
CA LEU A 12 -3.60 -12.04 13.27
C LEU A 12 -2.50 -12.26 14.30
N VAL A 13 -2.63 -13.28 15.15
CA VAL A 13 -1.61 -13.64 16.13
C VAL A 13 -0.59 -14.55 15.44
N GLN A 14 0.51 -13.95 14.99
CA GLN A 14 1.70 -14.70 14.60
C GLN A 14 2.09 -15.64 15.76
N ARG A 15 2.25 -16.93 15.44
CA ARG A 15 2.81 -17.96 16.33
C ARG A 15 4.26 -17.59 16.65
N THR A 16 4.48 -16.60 17.50
CA THR A 16 5.82 -16.23 17.94
C THR A 16 6.38 -17.39 18.75
N PRO A 17 7.46 -18.05 18.29
CA PRO A 17 8.04 -19.22 18.96
C PRO A 17 8.99 -18.76 20.08
N HIS A 18 8.57 -17.81 20.92
CA HIS A 18 9.45 -17.15 21.90
C HIS A 18 8.94 -17.24 23.33
N SER A 19 8.29 -18.35 23.68
CA SER A 19 8.16 -18.74 25.09
C SER A 19 8.58 -20.21 25.20
N PRO A 20 9.78 -20.55 25.68
CA PRO A 20 10.11 -21.93 25.96
C PRO A 20 9.30 -22.44 27.17
N GLY A 21 8.82 -23.69 27.11
CA GLY A 21 8.25 -24.40 28.26
C GLY A 21 6.75 -24.19 28.54
N PHE A 22 6.36 -24.42 29.79
CA PHE A 22 4.98 -24.48 30.31
C PHE A 22 4.07 -23.31 29.87
N PHE A 23 4.61 -22.09 29.77
CA PHE A 23 3.86 -20.91 29.33
C PHE A 23 3.39 -20.97 27.87
N ALA A 24 4.09 -21.68 26.98
CA ALA A 24 3.62 -21.90 25.61
C ALA A 24 2.42 -22.85 25.55
N ALA A 25 2.43 -23.90 26.36
CA ALA A 25 1.31 -24.84 26.47
C ALA A 25 0.08 -24.15 27.07
N LEU A 26 0.25 -23.31 28.09
CA LEU A 26 -0.82 -22.52 28.68
C LEU A 26 -1.40 -21.49 27.70
N LYS A 27 -0.55 -20.78 26.95
CA LYS A 27 -1.00 -19.87 25.87
C LYS A 27 -1.78 -20.62 24.79
N LYS A 28 -1.35 -21.82 24.42
CA LYS A 28 -2.04 -22.68 23.45
C LYS A 28 -3.41 -23.13 23.96
N LEU A 29 -3.51 -23.55 25.22
CA LEU A 29 -4.77 -23.95 25.83
C LEU A 29 -5.75 -22.78 25.97
N TYR A 30 -5.28 -21.64 26.49
CA TYR A 30 -6.05 -20.40 26.54
C TYR A 30 -6.58 -20.02 25.16
N ARG A 31 -5.74 -20.13 24.12
CA ARG A 31 -6.12 -19.81 22.76
C ARG A 31 -7.20 -20.76 22.23
N VAL A 32 -7.06 -22.07 22.39
CA VAL A 32 -8.11 -23.04 21.99
C VAL A 32 -9.45 -22.71 22.66
N VAL A 33 -9.42 -22.32 23.93
CA VAL A 33 -10.63 -21.90 24.65
C VAL A 33 -11.20 -20.60 24.07
N MET A 34 -10.37 -19.58 23.85
CA MET A 34 -10.80 -18.30 23.27
C MET A 34 -11.29 -18.44 21.85
N ASP A 35 -10.66 -19.27 21.02
CA ASP A 35 -11.07 -19.55 19.64
C ASP A 35 -12.41 -20.27 19.63
N GLY A 36 -12.62 -21.21 20.56
CA GLY A 36 -13.91 -21.87 20.75
C GLY A 36 -15.00 -20.91 21.24
N ILE A 37 -14.66 -19.93 22.08
CA ILE A 37 -15.57 -18.85 22.48
C ILE A 37 -15.85 -17.92 21.30
N GLU A 38 -14.85 -17.53 20.52
CA GLU A 38 -14.99 -16.69 19.33
C GLU A 38 -15.93 -17.38 18.33
N GLU A 39 -15.68 -18.64 17.98
CA GLU A 39 -16.55 -19.44 17.11
C GLU A 39 -17.97 -19.56 17.70
N ALA A 40 -18.12 -19.91 18.98
CA ALA A 40 -19.44 -20.08 19.58
C ALA A 40 -20.23 -18.77 19.75
N THR A 41 -19.55 -17.62 19.85
CA THR A 41 -20.19 -16.30 20.07
C THR A 41 -20.46 -15.56 18.77
N THR A 42 -19.55 -15.64 17.79
CA THR A 42 -19.79 -15.09 16.44
C THR A 42 -21.01 -15.74 15.80
N GLY A 43 -21.25 -17.03 16.06
CA GLY A 43 -22.41 -17.76 15.55
C GLY A 43 -23.76 -17.37 16.17
N LYS A 44 -23.76 -16.57 17.25
CA LYS A 44 -24.98 -16.16 17.97
C LYS A 44 -25.47 -14.74 17.60
N CYS A 45 -24.79 -14.04 16.70
CA CYS A 45 -25.26 -12.72 16.28
C CYS A 45 -26.48 -12.83 15.36
N ASP A 46 -27.35 -11.81 15.38
CA ASP A 46 -28.55 -11.76 14.55
C ASP A 46 -28.21 -11.49 13.08
N LEU A 47 -27.11 -10.76 12.84
CA LEU A 47 -26.58 -10.44 11.51
C LEU A 47 -25.06 -10.31 11.57
N LEU A 48 -24.38 -11.04 10.69
CA LEU A 48 -22.94 -11.02 10.52
C LEU A 48 -22.56 -10.24 9.26
N LEU A 49 -21.81 -9.16 9.40
CA LEU A 49 -21.38 -8.31 8.31
C LEU A 49 -19.88 -8.49 8.08
N PHE A 50 -19.47 -8.80 6.86
CA PHE A 50 -18.06 -8.90 6.49
C PHE A 50 -17.60 -7.66 5.74
N ASN A 51 -16.39 -7.19 6.01
CA ASN A 51 -15.82 -6.06 5.27
C ASN A 51 -15.45 -6.38 3.81
N SER A 52 -15.32 -7.66 3.46
CA SER A 52 -14.99 -8.13 2.11
C SER A 52 -15.41 -9.60 1.92
N ARG A 53 -15.55 -10.04 0.66
CA ARG A 53 -15.76 -11.47 0.35
C ARG A 53 -14.54 -12.31 0.67
N PHE A 54 -13.33 -11.74 0.55
CA PHE A 54 -12.10 -12.41 0.96
C PHE A 54 -12.12 -12.74 2.45
N THR A 55 -12.51 -11.78 3.29
CA THR A 55 -12.67 -11.98 4.72
C THR A 55 -13.74 -13.02 5.03
N GLU A 56 -14.91 -12.95 4.38
CA GLU A 56 -15.98 -13.94 4.52
C GLU A 56 -15.47 -15.38 4.23
N GLN A 57 -14.78 -15.55 3.10
CA GLN A 57 -14.20 -16.86 2.73
C GLN A 57 -13.14 -17.32 3.74
N THR A 58 -12.37 -16.39 4.30
CA THR A 58 -11.38 -16.70 5.33
C THR A 58 -12.06 -17.19 6.59
N PHE A 59 -13.10 -16.51 7.07
CA PHE A 59 -13.91 -16.96 8.21
C PHE A 59 -14.46 -18.37 8.02
N ARG A 60 -15.03 -18.68 6.85
CA ARG A 60 -15.56 -20.02 6.53
C ARG A 60 -14.50 -21.12 6.57
N ARG A 61 -13.26 -20.80 6.18
CA ARG A 61 -12.14 -21.76 6.23
C ARG A 61 -11.59 -21.93 7.64
N THR A 62 -11.53 -20.84 8.39
CA THR A 62 -10.97 -20.80 9.75
C THR A 62 -11.89 -21.46 10.77
N PHE A 63 -13.20 -21.26 10.64
CA PHE A 63 -14.22 -21.77 11.57
C PHE A 63 -15.20 -22.72 10.85
N PRO A 64 -14.78 -23.95 10.52
CA PRO A 64 -15.61 -24.88 9.75
C PRO A 64 -16.82 -25.40 10.53
N SER A 65 -16.82 -25.33 11.87
CA SER A 65 -17.92 -25.80 12.72
C SER A 65 -18.93 -24.68 13.04
N LEU A 66 -18.64 -23.45 12.62
CA LEU A 66 -19.48 -22.28 12.82
C LEU A 66 -20.80 -22.42 12.06
N ARG A 67 -21.91 -22.39 12.79
CA ARG A 67 -23.23 -22.19 12.17
C ARG A 67 -23.36 -20.72 11.80
N PHE A 68 -23.11 -20.40 10.53
CA PHE A 68 -23.18 -19.02 10.04
C PHE A 68 -24.61 -18.47 10.18
N PRO A 69 -24.81 -17.38 10.96
CA PRO A 69 -26.08 -16.67 10.98
C PRO A 69 -26.31 -15.94 9.63
N PRO A 70 -27.46 -15.26 9.43
CA PRO A 70 -27.64 -14.39 8.28
C PRO A 70 -26.43 -13.46 8.12
N HIS A 71 -25.88 -13.38 6.91
CA HIS A 71 -24.68 -12.61 6.66
C HIS A 71 -24.67 -11.94 5.30
N THR A 72 -23.97 -10.81 5.22
CA THR A 72 -23.72 -10.10 3.96
C THR A 72 -22.39 -9.37 4.01
N VAL A 73 -21.84 -9.07 2.85
CA VAL A 73 -20.67 -8.21 2.74
C VAL A 73 -21.13 -6.75 2.77
N LEU A 74 -20.58 -5.98 3.71
CA LEU A 74 -20.71 -4.53 3.78
C LEU A 74 -19.32 -3.93 3.61
N TYR A 75 -19.04 -3.40 2.43
CA TYR A 75 -17.76 -2.78 2.13
C TYR A 75 -17.55 -1.51 2.97
N PRO A 76 -16.34 -1.30 3.54
CA PRO A 76 -15.99 -0.06 4.21
C PRO A 76 -16.21 1.17 3.31
N PRO A 77 -16.78 2.26 3.86
CA PRO A 77 -17.00 3.48 3.09
C PRO A 77 -15.69 4.22 2.85
N VAL A 78 -15.63 4.96 1.73
CA VAL A 78 -14.57 5.92 1.42
C VAL A 78 -15.19 7.32 1.31
N ASP A 79 -14.47 8.35 1.77
CA ASP A 79 -14.94 9.74 1.69
C ASP A 79 -14.89 10.27 0.24
N THR A 80 -15.95 10.01 -0.51
CA THR A 80 -16.11 10.50 -1.88
C THR A 80 -16.36 12.01 -1.94
N ALA A 81 -17.01 12.58 -0.92
CA ALA A 81 -17.33 14.01 -0.88
C ALA A 81 -16.06 14.86 -0.71
N GLY A 82 -15.18 14.46 0.21
CA GLY A 82 -13.87 15.07 0.39
C GLY A 82 -12.99 14.90 -0.84
N ALA A 83 -12.99 13.71 -1.47
CA ALA A 83 -12.25 13.47 -2.70
C ALA A 83 -12.74 14.35 -3.86
N ASP A 84 -14.05 14.51 -4.04
CA ASP A 84 -14.62 15.39 -5.06
C ASP A 84 -14.31 16.86 -4.78
N ALA A 85 -14.40 17.29 -3.52
CA ALA A 85 -14.02 18.64 -3.11
C ALA A 85 -12.54 18.92 -3.41
N PHE A 86 -11.64 17.97 -3.13
CA PHE A 86 -10.23 18.05 -3.49
C PHE A 86 -10.04 18.15 -5.01
N ARG A 87 -10.70 17.28 -5.78
CA ARG A 87 -10.57 17.26 -7.26
C ARG A 87 -11.07 18.55 -7.91
N ARG A 88 -12.10 19.20 -7.38
CA ARG A 88 -12.59 20.50 -7.90
C ARG A 88 -11.59 21.64 -7.72
N ARG A 89 -10.81 21.62 -6.65
CA ARG A 89 -9.76 22.63 -6.35
C ARG A 89 -8.37 22.23 -6.82
N PHE A 90 -8.22 21.05 -7.42
CA PHE A 90 -6.92 20.51 -7.80
C PHE A 90 -6.31 21.33 -8.94
N SER A 91 -5.10 21.82 -8.71
CA SER A 91 -4.23 22.40 -9.73
C SER A 91 -2.87 21.74 -9.61
N ARG A 92 -2.36 21.19 -10.71
CA ARG A 92 -1.07 20.48 -10.75
C ARG A 92 0.05 21.38 -10.24
N ASP A 93 0.13 22.61 -10.73
CA ASP A 93 1.20 23.55 -10.39
C ASP A 93 1.11 24.00 -8.93
N ALA A 94 -0.10 24.25 -8.42
CA ALA A 94 -0.31 24.60 -7.02
C ALA A 94 0.07 23.45 -6.08
N CYS A 95 -0.34 22.22 -6.39
CA CYS A 95 0.03 21.04 -5.60
C CYS A 95 1.54 20.81 -5.60
N ILE A 96 2.21 20.91 -6.76
CA ILE A 96 3.68 20.78 -6.83
C ILE A 96 4.36 21.89 -6.02
N ALA A 97 3.89 23.13 -6.11
CA ALA A 97 4.43 24.24 -5.32
C ALA A 97 4.28 24.00 -3.81
N SER A 98 3.11 23.54 -3.36
CA SER A 98 2.87 23.20 -1.95
C SER A 98 3.77 22.05 -1.48
N LEU A 99 3.95 20.99 -2.29
CA LEU A 99 4.85 19.89 -1.95
C LEU A 99 6.31 20.33 -1.90
N LYS A 100 6.78 21.13 -2.88
CA LYS A 100 8.16 21.65 -2.90
C LYS A 100 8.48 22.58 -1.72
N ALA A 101 7.48 23.18 -1.10
CA ALA A 101 7.68 23.99 0.11
C ALA A 101 7.99 23.14 1.36
N LEU A 102 7.70 21.84 1.33
CA LEU A 102 8.00 20.92 2.41
C LEU A 102 9.47 20.44 2.31
N PRO A 103 10.21 20.40 3.44
CA PRO A 103 11.63 20.05 3.45
C PRO A 103 11.92 18.66 2.88
N GLU A 104 10.98 17.73 3.01
CA GLU A 104 11.08 16.35 2.54
C GLU A 104 11.19 16.25 1.01
N PHE A 105 10.66 17.23 0.28
CA PHE A 105 10.61 17.23 -1.18
C PHE A 105 11.64 18.16 -1.83
N LYS A 106 12.52 18.80 -1.04
CA LYS A 106 13.48 19.80 -1.53
C LYS A 106 14.31 19.32 -2.72
N ASN A 107 14.69 18.04 -2.73
CA ASN A 107 15.54 17.43 -3.75
C ASN A 107 14.76 16.51 -4.71
N PHE A 108 13.43 16.43 -4.57
CA PHE A 108 12.60 15.56 -5.41
C PHE A 108 12.20 16.25 -6.72
N ASP A 109 12.51 15.62 -7.84
CA ASP A 109 12.20 16.14 -9.17
C ASP A 109 10.79 15.73 -9.62
N PHE A 110 9.87 16.70 -9.56
CA PHE A 110 8.49 16.56 -10.04
C PHE A 110 8.32 16.71 -11.55
N SER A 111 9.39 17.04 -12.30
CA SER A 111 9.35 17.04 -13.77
C SER A 111 9.34 15.63 -14.34
N VAL A 112 9.93 14.68 -13.61
CA VAL A 112 9.92 13.25 -13.89
C VAL A 112 8.62 12.63 -13.34
N PRO A 113 7.87 11.84 -14.13
CA PRO A 113 6.73 11.08 -13.63
C PRO A 113 7.11 10.17 -12.47
N PHE A 114 6.20 9.95 -11.53
CA PHE A 114 6.44 9.05 -10.40
C PHE A 114 5.29 8.10 -10.13
N VAL A 115 5.62 6.92 -9.62
CA VAL A 115 4.68 6.00 -9.00
C VAL A 115 4.63 6.22 -7.49
N PHE A 116 3.47 5.99 -6.88
CA PHE A 116 3.27 6.20 -5.46
C PHE A 116 2.98 4.88 -4.76
N SER A 117 3.72 4.53 -3.71
CA SER A 117 3.45 3.38 -2.85
C SER A 117 3.05 3.89 -1.47
N LEU A 118 1.84 3.54 -1.01
CA LEU A 118 1.30 3.98 0.27
C LEU A 118 0.81 2.81 1.11
N ASN A 119 1.50 2.51 2.21
CA ASN A 119 1.18 1.40 3.12
C ASN A 119 1.90 1.58 4.46
N ARG A 120 1.48 0.86 5.52
CA ARG A 120 2.27 0.82 6.77
C ARG A 120 3.63 0.15 6.52
N TYR A 121 4.65 0.55 7.29
CA TYR A 121 5.97 -0.09 7.24
C TYR A 121 5.96 -1.45 7.97
N GLU A 122 5.30 -2.43 7.37
CA GLU A 122 5.13 -3.79 7.91
C GLU A 122 5.59 -4.82 6.88
N LYS A 123 6.19 -5.93 7.34
CA LYS A 123 6.75 -6.97 6.44
C LYS A 123 5.70 -7.55 5.48
N LYS A 124 4.47 -7.74 5.96
CA LYS A 124 3.34 -8.29 5.16
C LYS A 124 2.88 -7.42 3.98
N LYS A 125 3.33 -6.17 3.90
CA LYS A 125 2.92 -5.23 2.84
C LYS A 125 3.76 -5.38 1.56
N ASP A 126 4.81 -6.20 1.60
CA ASP A 126 5.71 -6.49 0.48
C ASP A 126 6.20 -5.22 -0.26
N LEU A 127 6.56 -4.20 0.52
CA LEU A 127 7.10 -2.94 0.01
C LEU A 127 8.38 -3.10 -0.87
N PRO A 128 9.27 -4.09 -0.63
CA PRO A 128 10.41 -4.35 -1.51
C PRO A 128 10.04 -4.51 -3.00
N LEU A 129 8.86 -5.09 -3.28
CA LEU A 129 8.41 -5.34 -4.64
C LEU A 129 8.27 -4.05 -5.46
N ALA A 130 7.84 -2.94 -4.85
CA ALA A 130 7.74 -1.65 -5.53
C ALA A 130 9.12 -1.10 -5.93
N ILE A 131 10.12 -1.23 -5.05
CA ILE A 131 11.51 -0.81 -5.32
C ILE A 131 12.08 -1.65 -6.47
N HIS A 132 11.91 -2.97 -6.41
CA HIS A 132 12.38 -3.87 -7.46
C HIS A 132 11.70 -3.61 -8.79
N ALA A 133 10.40 -3.32 -8.81
CA ALA A 133 9.66 -3.00 -10.04
C ALA A 133 10.21 -1.74 -10.72
N VAL A 134 10.48 -0.67 -9.96
CA VAL A 134 10.99 0.58 -10.51
C VAL A 134 12.45 0.45 -10.94
N ALA A 135 13.30 -0.24 -10.17
CA ALA A 135 14.67 -0.55 -10.58
C ALA A 135 14.70 -1.38 -11.86
N HIS A 136 13.85 -2.41 -11.95
CA HIS A 136 13.71 -3.22 -13.15
C HIS A 136 13.20 -2.39 -14.34
N ALA A 137 12.24 -1.49 -14.12
CA ALA A 137 11.73 -0.61 -15.16
C ALA A 137 12.83 0.28 -15.74
N ARG A 138 13.70 0.84 -14.88
CA ARG A 138 14.83 1.65 -15.32
C ARG A 138 15.83 0.86 -16.17
N ARG A 139 16.06 -0.42 -15.87
CA ARG A 139 17.00 -1.29 -16.62
C ARG A 139 16.48 -1.75 -17.98
N HIS A 140 15.17 -1.96 -18.10
CA HIS A 140 14.59 -2.68 -19.25
C HIS A 140 13.61 -1.87 -20.09
N ASP A 141 13.36 -0.60 -19.75
CA ASP A 141 12.58 0.27 -20.62
C ASP A 141 13.41 0.77 -21.80
N ALA A 142 13.05 0.34 -23.02
CA ALA A 142 13.73 0.69 -24.26
C ALA A 142 13.67 2.21 -24.57
N ALA A 143 12.73 2.94 -23.95
CA ALA A 143 12.62 4.39 -24.06
C ALA A 143 13.56 5.15 -23.11
N GLY A 144 14.15 4.48 -22.10
CA GLY A 144 15.09 5.10 -21.16
C GLY A 144 14.51 6.26 -20.34
N ALA A 145 13.18 6.43 -20.28
CA ALA A 145 12.56 7.51 -19.52
C ALA A 145 12.71 7.26 -18.01
N PRO A 146 13.14 8.25 -17.22
CA PRO A 146 13.20 8.10 -15.77
C PRO A 146 11.78 8.00 -15.19
N LEU A 147 11.60 7.18 -14.15
CA LEU A 147 10.33 6.99 -13.45
C LEU A 147 10.57 6.95 -11.95
N ASN A 148 10.28 8.05 -11.26
CA ASN A 148 10.53 8.17 -9.82
C ASN A 148 9.56 7.30 -8.98
N LEU A 149 9.93 7.03 -7.74
CA LEU A 149 9.11 6.35 -6.75
C LEU A 149 8.98 7.23 -5.51
N VAL A 150 7.76 7.49 -5.07
CA VAL A 150 7.48 8.00 -3.72
C VAL A 150 6.92 6.85 -2.90
N MET A 151 7.61 6.47 -1.83
CA MET A 151 7.16 5.47 -0.87
C MET A 151 6.82 6.16 0.45
N ALA A 152 5.54 6.22 0.78
CA ALA A 152 5.07 6.77 2.04
C ALA A 152 4.40 5.70 2.88
N GLY A 153 4.45 5.88 4.20
CA GLY A 153 3.82 4.93 5.09
C GLY A 153 3.59 5.37 6.51
N GLY A 154 2.63 4.71 7.15
CA GLY A 154 2.43 4.80 8.59
C GLY A 154 3.63 4.18 9.30
N PHE A 155 4.26 4.95 10.19
CA PHE A 155 5.44 4.57 10.95
C PHE A 155 5.18 4.83 12.43
N CYS A 156 5.28 3.78 13.25
CA CYS A 156 5.18 3.88 14.70
C CYS A 156 6.53 3.56 15.33
N SER A 157 7.12 4.53 16.06
CA SER A 157 8.40 4.35 16.76
C SER A 157 8.34 3.35 17.91
N GLN A 158 7.14 3.08 18.45
CA GLN A 158 6.93 2.10 19.51
C GLN A 158 6.92 0.64 19.01
N LEU A 159 6.91 0.43 17.70
CA LEU A 159 6.91 -0.89 17.08
C LEU A 159 8.28 -1.13 16.42
N PRO A 160 9.19 -1.91 17.04
CA PRO A 160 10.53 -2.15 16.50
C PRO A 160 10.54 -2.67 15.06
N GLU A 161 9.56 -3.51 14.70
CA GLU A 161 9.39 -4.02 13.34
C GLU A 161 9.27 -2.90 12.29
N ASN A 162 8.59 -1.79 12.61
CA ASN A 162 8.49 -0.65 11.67
C ASN A 162 9.87 -0.05 11.40
N GLY A 163 10.71 0.06 12.43
CA GLY A 163 12.09 0.54 12.32
C GLY A 163 12.95 -0.38 11.45
N GLU A 164 12.88 -1.69 11.70
CA GLU A 164 13.59 -2.72 10.92
C GLU A 164 13.19 -2.68 9.44
N VAL A 165 11.89 -2.76 9.15
CA VAL A 165 11.36 -2.73 7.78
C VAL A 165 11.80 -1.47 7.05
N PHE A 166 11.69 -0.32 7.71
CA PHE A 166 12.08 0.94 7.12
C PHE A 166 13.59 1.00 6.80
N ALA A 167 14.44 0.53 7.72
CA ALA A 167 15.88 0.47 7.50
C ALA A 167 16.26 -0.52 6.38
N ASP A 168 15.59 -1.66 6.32
CA ASP A 168 15.77 -2.67 5.27
C ASP A 168 15.39 -2.13 3.89
N LEU A 169 14.31 -1.35 3.78
CA LEU A 169 13.89 -0.72 2.53
C LEU A 169 14.90 0.34 2.05
N LEU A 170 15.42 1.17 2.96
CA LEU A 170 16.48 2.13 2.62
C LEU A 170 17.73 1.41 2.12
N ARG A 171 18.15 0.34 2.80
CA ARG A 171 19.29 -0.49 2.38
C ARG A 171 19.03 -1.11 1.00
N LEU A 172 17.85 -1.70 0.79
CA LEU A 172 17.46 -2.31 -0.47
C LEU A 172 17.52 -1.34 -1.64
N ALA A 173 16.98 -0.13 -1.46
CA ALA A 173 17.01 0.91 -2.49
C ALA A 173 18.44 1.38 -2.78
N ARG A 174 19.28 1.56 -1.76
CA ARG A 174 20.69 1.97 -1.91
C ARG A 174 21.56 0.91 -2.59
N MET A 175 21.17 -0.37 -2.52
CA MET A 175 21.86 -1.45 -3.24
C MET A 175 21.57 -1.47 -4.74
N GLN A 176 20.56 -0.72 -5.22
CA GLN A 176 20.27 -0.62 -6.65
C GLN A 176 21.08 0.54 -7.25
N SER A 177 21.99 0.25 -8.17
CA SER A 177 22.87 1.24 -8.80
C SER A 177 22.14 2.31 -9.62
N GLU A 178 20.91 2.03 -10.05
CA GLU A 178 20.09 2.91 -10.89
C GLU A 178 19.27 3.92 -10.07
N LEU A 179 19.21 3.76 -8.75
CA LEU A 179 18.32 4.51 -7.87
C LEU A 179 19.09 5.58 -7.08
N ASP A 180 18.52 6.77 -7.04
CA ASP A 180 18.95 7.86 -6.16
C ASP A 180 17.99 7.93 -4.96
N VAL A 181 18.49 7.62 -3.76
CA VAL A 181 17.65 7.45 -2.57
C VAL A 181 17.54 8.75 -1.79
N LEU A 182 16.33 9.30 -1.74
CA LEU A 182 15.98 10.48 -0.96
C LEU A 182 15.26 10.06 0.32
N TRP A 183 15.75 10.55 1.46
CA TRP A 183 15.11 10.39 2.75
C TRP A 183 15.39 11.65 3.58
N PRO A 184 14.38 12.29 4.19
CA PRO A 184 14.62 13.45 5.03
C PRO A 184 15.44 13.01 6.25
N ALA A 185 16.74 13.31 6.22
CA ALA A 185 17.57 13.23 7.41
C ALA A 185 17.15 14.37 8.33
N ALA A 186 16.25 14.09 9.26
CA ALA A 186 16.14 14.92 10.45
C ALA A 186 17.49 14.83 11.18
N ALA A 187 18.32 15.86 11.02
CA ALA A 187 19.46 16.17 11.86
C ALA A 187 20.39 14.99 12.21
N SER A 188 21.15 14.49 11.24
CA SER A 188 22.51 14.04 11.52
C SER A 188 23.40 14.33 10.31
N GLU A 189 24.28 15.31 10.50
CA GLU A 189 25.50 15.46 9.74
C GLU A 189 26.31 14.16 9.85
N GLN A 190 26.70 13.60 8.70
CA GLN A 190 27.99 12.96 8.41
C GLN A 190 27.84 12.13 7.12
N GLY A 191 28.54 12.54 6.06
CA GLY A 191 28.76 11.67 4.91
C GLY A 191 28.67 12.33 3.53
N SER A 192 29.58 13.28 3.28
CA SER A 192 30.25 13.55 2.00
C SER A 192 29.41 13.59 0.70
N SER A 193 29.21 14.81 0.22
CA SER A 193 29.85 15.32 -1.01
C SER A 193 29.99 14.34 -2.17
N GLY A 194 28.95 14.30 -2.98
CA GLY A 194 29.06 14.06 -4.41
C GLY A 194 27.98 14.90 -5.07
N ALA A 195 28.31 16.14 -5.42
CA ALA A 195 27.58 16.85 -6.46
C ALA A 195 27.88 16.12 -7.78
N SER A 196 27.34 14.92 -7.92
CA SER A 196 27.31 14.22 -9.19
C SER A 196 26.19 14.88 -9.98
N GLU A 197 26.50 15.37 -11.17
CA GLU A 197 25.55 15.94 -12.12
C GLU A 197 24.25 15.11 -12.15
N ILE A 198 23.20 15.64 -11.54
CA ILE A 198 21.87 15.02 -11.49
C ILE A 198 21.19 15.38 -12.80
N THR A 199 20.92 14.40 -13.67
CA THR A 199 19.78 14.46 -14.60
C THR A 199 19.26 13.09 -15.08
N GLU A 200 19.93 11.95 -14.84
CA GLU A 200 19.50 10.65 -15.40
C GLU A 200 19.12 9.54 -14.41
N ARG A 201 19.11 9.77 -13.09
CA ARG A 201 18.82 8.70 -12.12
C ARG A 201 17.37 8.72 -11.66
N THR A 202 16.82 7.53 -11.45
CA THR A 202 15.46 7.35 -10.92
C THR A 202 15.50 7.61 -9.41
N GLN A 203 14.75 8.61 -8.94
CA GLN A 203 14.70 8.96 -7.53
C GLN A 203 13.72 8.08 -6.77
N VAL A 204 14.09 7.65 -5.57
CA VAL A 204 13.22 6.98 -4.60
C VAL A 204 13.14 7.79 -3.33
N LEU A 205 12.00 8.45 -3.12
CA LEU A 205 11.72 9.25 -1.92
C LEU A 205 10.96 8.42 -0.89
N PHE A 206 11.53 8.29 0.31
CA PHE A 206 10.86 7.68 1.45
C PHE A 206 10.19 8.76 2.32
N LEU A 207 8.99 8.50 2.85
CA LEU A 207 8.24 9.42 3.72
C LEU A 207 7.58 8.67 4.89
N LYS A 208 7.64 9.21 6.10
CA LYS A 208 6.93 8.67 7.27
C LYS A 208 5.77 9.58 7.64
N ASN A 209 4.60 9.00 7.92
CA ASN A 209 3.44 9.69 8.49
C ASN A 209 3.09 11.00 7.77
N ILE A 210 2.84 10.92 6.45
CA ILE A 210 2.44 12.07 5.65
C ILE A 210 1.06 12.61 6.07
N SER A 211 0.84 13.91 5.90
CA SER A 211 -0.48 14.52 6.13
C SER A 211 -1.49 14.06 5.08
N GLU A 212 -2.78 14.22 5.38
CA GLU A 212 -3.85 13.90 4.42
C GLU A 212 -3.76 14.76 3.14
N GLU A 213 -3.39 16.03 3.27
CA GLU A 213 -3.21 16.94 2.13
C GLU A 213 -2.04 16.48 1.24
N THR A 214 -0.95 16.03 1.86
CA THR A 214 0.22 15.48 1.16
C THR A 214 -0.17 14.18 0.46
N ARG A 215 -0.90 13.29 1.15
CA ARG A 215 -1.41 12.03 0.62
C ARG A 215 -2.29 12.26 -0.61
N GLN A 216 -3.27 13.16 -0.51
CA GLN A 216 -4.16 13.51 -1.62
C GLN A 216 -3.40 14.12 -2.81
N SER A 217 -2.45 15.02 -2.54
CA SER A 217 -1.62 15.65 -3.57
C SER A 217 -0.74 14.64 -4.31
N LEU A 218 -0.09 13.72 -3.58
CA LEU A 218 0.71 12.65 -4.17
C LEU A 218 -0.13 11.71 -5.02
N MET A 219 -1.30 11.27 -4.52
CA MET A 219 -2.22 10.43 -5.30
C MET A 219 -2.68 11.12 -6.59
N ALA A 220 -3.03 12.39 -6.52
CA ALA A 220 -3.52 13.13 -7.69
C ALA A 220 -2.41 13.46 -8.72
N LEU A 221 -1.15 13.52 -8.30
CA LEU A 221 0.01 13.78 -9.17
C LEU A 221 0.66 12.52 -9.73
N ALA A 222 0.57 11.40 -9.01
CA ALA A 222 1.20 10.14 -9.37
C ALA A 222 0.66 9.58 -10.69
N LEU A 223 1.53 8.90 -11.44
CA LEU A 223 1.14 8.13 -12.62
C LEU A 223 0.17 7.00 -12.24
N CYS A 224 0.49 6.30 -11.15
CA CYS A 224 -0.36 5.31 -10.51
C CYS A 224 0.08 5.07 -9.06
N LEU A 225 -0.86 4.60 -8.25
CA LEU A 225 -0.60 3.95 -6.97
C LEU A 225 -0.16 2.50 -7.21
N VAL A 226 0.94 2.10 -6.59
CA VAL A 226 1.42 0.73 -6.52
C VAL A 226 1.07 0.15 -5.15
N TYR A 227 0.23 -0.88 -5.13
CA TYR A 227 -0.30 -1.51 -3.93
C TYR A 227 0.11 -3.00 -3.86
N THR A 228 1.23 -3.26 -3.20
CA THR A 228 1.89 -4.57 -3.10
C THR A 228 1.38 -5.58 -2.05
N PRO A 229 0.57 -5.22 -1.02
CA PRO A 229 0.19 -6.19 0.02
C PRO A 229 -0.42 -7.49 -0.51
N PHE A 230 0.03 -8.63 0.02
CA PHE A 230 -0.51 -9.95 -0.31
C PHE A 230 -1.56 -10.36 0.73
N GLU A 231 -2.68 -10.94 0.29
CA GLU A 231 -3.79 -11.36 1.16
C GLU A 231 -4.30 -10.25 2.09
N GLU A 232 -4.24 -9.00 1.63
CA GLU A 232 -4.82 -7.87 2.33
C GLU A 232 -6.33 -8.08 2.51
N HIS A 233 -6.86 -7.78 3.69
CA HIS A 233 -8.26 -8.12 3.98
C HIS A 233 -9.24 -7.35 3.09
N PHE A 234 -8.99 -6.05 2.91
CA PHE A 234 -9.79 -5.20 2.03
C PHE A 234 -8.94 -4.29 1.15
N GLY A 235 -8.08 -3.46 1.76
CA GLY A 235 -7.27 -2.48 1.05
C GLY A 235 -8.04 -1.19 0.76
N MET A 236 -8.14 -0.32 1.78
CA MET A 236 -8.78 1.00 1.65
C MET A 236 -8.03 1.95 0.72
N VAL A 237 -6.70 1.88 0.73
CA VAL A 237 -5.84 2.79 -0.03
C VAL A 237 -6.14 2.76 -1.54
N PRO A 238 -6.32 1.58 -2.18
CA PRO A 238 -6.85 1.49 -3.55
C PRO A 238 -8.16 2.26 -3.81
N LEU A 239 -9.11 2.24 -2.87
CA LEU A 239 -10.38 2.96 -3.02
C LEU A 239 -10.21 4.47 -2.91
N GLU A 240 -9.39 4.93 -1.97
CA GLU A 240 -9.06 6.35 -1.81
C GLU A 240 -8.34 6.89 -3.05
N ALA A 241 -7.40 6.11 -3.60
CA ALA A 241 -6.72 6.44 -4.85
C ALA A 241 -7.71 6.55 -6.02
N ASN A 242 -8.62 5.57 -6.16
CA ASN A 242 -9.68 5.61 -7.17
C ASN A 242 -10.60 6.84 -7.01
N ALA A 243 -10.98 7.19 -5.78
CA ALA A 243 -11.81 8.35 -5.49
C ALA A 243 -11.15 9.67 -5.92
N LEU A 244 -9.82 9.75 -5.81
CA LEU A 244 -9.01 10.88 -6.27
C LEU A 244 -8.67 10.82 -7.78
N GLY A 245 -9.04 9.74 -8.47
CA GLY A 245 -8.74 9.52 -9.89
C GLY A 245 -7.31 9.03 -10.16
N CYS A 246 -6.60 8.56 -9.13
CA CYS A 246 -5.29 7.94 -9.25
C CYS A 246 -5.45 6.48 -9.71
N PRO A 247 -4.86 6.09 -10.86
CA PRO A 247 -4.85 4.69 -11.29
C PRO A 247 -4.17 3.79 -10.27
N VAL A 248 -4.62 2.53 -10.13
CA VAL A 248 -4.06 1.57 -9.16
C VAL A 248 -3.51 0.34 -9.87
N VAL A 249 -2.27 -0.01 -9.55
CA VAL A 249 -1.63 -1.29 -9.83
C VAL A 249 -1.51 -2.05 -8.51
N ALA A 250 -2.25 -3.13 -8.35
CA ALA A 250 -2.30 -3.88 -7.10
C ALA A 250 -1.93 -5.37 -7.28
N SER A 251 -1.42 -5.99 -6.21
CA SER A 251 -1.26 -7.44 -6.12
C SER A 251 -2.59 -8.18 -6.36
N ASN A 252 -2.57 -9.25 -7.14
CA ASN A 252 -3.77 -10.07 -7.43
C ASN A 252 -4.17 -10.99 -6.28
N SER A 253 -4.32 -10.44 -5.08
CA SER A 253 -4.54 -11.19 -3.85
C SER A 253 -5.41 -10.41 -2.89
N GLY A 254 -6.15 -11.11 -2.03
CA GLY A 254 -6.99 -10.50 -1.01
C GLY A 254 -8.11 -9.59 -1.54
N GLY A 255 -8.49 -8.63 -0.72
CA GLY A 255 -9.50 -7.61 -0.93
C GLY A 255 -9.31 -6.69 -2.14
N PRO A 256 -8.08 -6.33 -2.58
CA PRO A 256 -7.88 -5.59 -3.84
C PRO A 256 -8.57 -6.22 -5.06
N ARG A 257 -8.78 -7.55 -5.07
CA ARG A 257 -9.49 -8.25 -6.15
C ARG A 257 -10.97 -7.89 -6.27
N GLU A 258 -11.54 -7.30 -5.21
CA GLU A 258 -12.95 -6.93 -5.16
C GLU A 258 -13.18 -5.48 -5.61
N SER A 259 -12.19 -4.60 -5.42
CA SER A 259 -12.29 -3.17 -5.73
C SER A 259 -11.57 -2.76 -7.02
N ILE A 260 -10.55 -3.52 -7.44
CA ILE A 260 -9.75 -3.21 -8.64
C ILE A 260 -10.12 -4.18 -9.77
N LEU A 261 -10.85 -3.67 -10.76
CA LEU A 261 -11.26 -4.42 -11.95
C LEU A 261 -10.33 -4.10 -13.12
N HIS A 262 -9.56 -5.10 -13.56
CA HIS A 262 -8.66 -4.97 -14.70
C HIS A 262 -9.38 -4.42 -15.95
N GLY A 263 -8.83 -3.36 -16.56
CA GLY A 263 -9.34 -2.75 -17.79
C GLY A 263 -10.71 -2.05 -17.68
N LYS A 264 -11.40 -2.13 -16.55
CA LYS A 264 -12.75 -1.54 -16.35
C LYS A 264 -12.73 -0.34 -15.42
N THR A 265 -11.93 -0.38 -14.35
CA THR A 265 -11.62 0.81 -13.56
C THR A 265 -10.74 1.70 -14.44
N ARG A 266 -11.11 2.98 -14.64
CA ARG A 266 -10.42 3.91 -15.56
C ARG A 266 -8.90 3.85 -15.32
N LYS A 267 -8.16 3.17 -16.23
CA LYS A 267 -6.70 2.92 -16.18
C LYS A 267 -6.17 1.94 -15.09
N GLY A 268 -6.98 1.00 -14.58
CA GLY A 268 -6.48 -0.06 -13.70
C GLY A 268 -5.87 -1.21 -14.50
N VAL A 269 -4.55 -1.41 -14.41
CA VAL A 269 -3.89 -2.57 -15.00
C VAL A 269 -3.55 -3.62 -13.94
N ALA A 270 -3.54 -4.89 -14.38
CA ALA A 270 -3.81 -6.07 -13.58
C ALA A 270 -2.65 -6.40 -12.64
N ALA A 271 -3.00 -6.76 -11.39
CA ALA A 271 -2.65 -8.06 -10.85
C ALA A 271 -1.19 -8.54 -11.11
N ALA A 272 -0.21 -7.72 -10.74
CA ALA A 272 1.19 -8.10 -10.88
C ALA A 272 1.57 -9.13 -9.81
N ARG A 273 2.06 -10.30 -10.25
CA ARG A 273 2.61 -11.36 -9.38
C ARG A 273 4.13 -11.34 -9.30
N SER A 274 4.77 -10.41 -10.00
CA SER A 274 6.23 -10.29 -10.11
C SER A 274 6.61 -8.85 -10.46
N SER A 275 7.87 -8.48 -10.21
CA SER A 275 8.44 -7.20 -10.64
C SER A 275 8.31 -6.97 -12.15
N LEU A 276 8.39 -8.04 -12.94
CA LEU A 276 8.17 -8.03 -14.39
C LEU A 276 6.74 -7.67 -14.78
N ALA A 277 5.74 -8.24 -14.08
CA ALA A 277 4.34 -7.90 -14.31
C ALA A 277 4.02 -6.47 -13.84
N LEU A 278 4.60 -6.03 -12.72
CA LEU A 278 4.45 -4.64 -12.29
C LEU A 278 5.06 -3.69 -13.31
N HIS A 279 6.23 -4.03 -13.86
CA HIS A 279 6.88 -3.24 -14.91
C HIS A 279 6.01 -3.14 -16.18
N SER A 280 5.44 -4.25 -16.67
CA SER A 280 4.59 -4.20 -17.87
C SER A 280 3.37 -3.29 -17.69
N GLU A 281 2.82 -3.27 -16.47
CA GLU A 281 1.64 -2.47 -16.12
C GLU A 281 1.95 -0.99 -15.81
N MET A 282 3.20 -0.65 -15.49
CA MET A 282 3.67 0.72 -15.32
C MET A 282 3.97 1.43 -16.66
N ARG A 283 4.04 0.71 -17.79
CA ARG A 283 4.31 1.33 -19.09
C ARG A 283 3.13 2.22 -19.51
N PRO A 284 3.37 3.42 -20.05
CA PRO A 284 2.33 4.24 -20.66
C PRO A 284 1.87 3.62 -21.99
N GLY A 285 1.04 2.58 -21.92
CA GLY A 285 0.41 1.92 -23.06
C GLY A 285 -1.07 2.27 -23.19
N ILE A 286 -1.45 3.56 -23.21
CA ILE A 286 -2.83 3.97 -23.52
C ILE A 286 -2.82 5.25 -24.36
N SER A 287 -3.19 5.09 -25.63
CA SER A 287 -3.67 6.12 -26.56
C SER A 287 -4.34 7.29 -25.82
N VAL A 288 -3.69 8.46 -25.85
CA VAL A 288 -4.39 9.72 -25.69
C VAL A 288 -5.27 9.87 -26.93
N ARG A 289 -6.49 9.34 -26.88
CA ARG A 289 -7.56 9.85 -27.74
C ARG A 289 -7.85 11.26 -27.25
N THR A 290 -7.10 12.21 -27.81
CA THR A 290 -7.48 13.62 -27.85
C THR A 290 -8.92 13.67 -28.38
N ARG A 291 -9.89 13.97 -27.50
CA ARG A 291 -11.18 14.46 -27.99
C ARG A 291 -10.90 15.85 -28.56
N ARG A 292 -10.67 15.91 -29.88
CA ARG A 292 -11.12 17.05 -30.68
C ARG A 292 -12.62 16.83 -30.90
N GLY A 293 -13.42 17.85 -30.61
CA GLY A 293 -14.87 17.84 -30.66
C GLY A 293 -15.41 18.48 -29.40
#